data_AF-A0A2A7U8W5-F1
#
_entry.id   AF-A0A2A7U8W5-F1
#
_cell.length_a   1.000
_cell.length_b   1.000
_cell.length_c   1.000
_cell.angle_alpha   90.00
_cell.angle_beta   90.00
_cell.angle_gamma   90.00
#
_symmetry.space_group_name_H-M   'P 1'
#
loop_
_entity.id
_entity.type
_entity.pdbx_description
1 polymer ?
#
loop_
_entity_poly.entity_id
_entity_poly.type
_entity_poly.pdbx_seq_one_letter_code
_entity_poly.pdbx_strand_id
1 'polypeptide(L)'
;MNSRFSVDLDHLEEIVARLSGLAGFIGEHLDEIDDRVATLTGTGWESVAARAYAEAHAQWVAGAREFVEGVRDMGDAAKAAHTRYTRAVDTNYKMFNGG
;
A
#
# COMPACT_ATOMS: atom_id res chain seq x y z
N MET A 1 14.57 23.74 23.96
CA MET A 1 13.48 22.82 24.35
C MET A 1 13.60 21.58 23.48
N ASN A 2 14.14 20.48 24.01
CA ASN A 2 14.16 19.22 23.26
C ASN A 2 12.76 18.61 23.38
N SER A 3 11.93 18.74 22.34
CA SER A 3 10.71 17.94 22.27
C SER A 3 11.13 16.48 22.35
N ARG A 4 10.67 15.78 23.39
CA ARG A 4 10.89 14.34 23.53
C ARG A 4 10.10 13.67 22.42
N PHE A 5 10.80 13.27 21.37
CA PHE A 5 10.22 12.46 20.32
C PHE A 5 9.88 11.10 20.92
N SER A 6 8.60 10.74 20.94
CA SER A 6 8.09 9.45 21.40
C SER A 6 7.39 8.80 20.23
N VAL A 7 7.66 7.52 20.00
CA VAL A 7 7.02 6.72 18.95
C VAL A 7 6.09 5.74 19.62
N ASP A 8 4.82 5.77 19.22
CA ASP A 8 3.82 4.76 19.57
C ASP A 8 3.96 3.60 18.58
N LEU A 9 4.47 2.48 19.07
CA LEU A 9 4.77 1.30 18.25
C LEU A 9 3.50 0.55 17.87
N ASP A 10 2.53 0.47 18.77
CA ASP A 10 1.24 -0.18 18.53
C ASP A 10 0.47 0.59 17.43
N HIS A 11 0.46 1.92 17.54
CA HIS A 11 -0.17 2.75 16.51
C HIS A 11 0.54 2.64 15.14
N LEU A 12 1.87 2.47 15.13
CA LEU A 12 2.61 2.25 13.88
C LEU A 12 2.25 0.90 13.24
N GLU A 13 2.05 -0.15 14.04
CA GLU A 13 1.57 -1.46 13.57
C GLU A 13 0.14 -1.38 13.00
N GLU A 14 -0.76 -0.63 13.64
CA GLU A 14 -2.11 -0.38 13.11
C GLU A 14 -2.07 0.30 11.74
N ILE A 15 -1.22 1.32 11.57
CA ILE A 15 -1.06 2.02 10.29
C ILE A 15 -0.56 1.05 9.21
N VAL A 16 0.43 0.22 9.52
CA VAL A 16 0.94 -0.82 8.62
C VAL A 16 -0.18 -1.76 8.16
N ALA A 17 -1.00 -2.23 9.10
CA ALA A 17 -2.11 -3.15 8.81
C ALA A 17 -3.15 -2.49 7.89
N ARG A 18 -3.49 -1.22 8.15
CA ARG A 18 -4.45 -0.45 7.34
C ARG A 18 -3.93 -0.18 5.93
N LEU A 19 -2.66 0.19 5.78
CA LEU A 19 -2.04 0.39 4.45
C LEU A 19 -2.01 -0.92 3.65
N SER A 20 -1.64 -2.02 4.30
CA SER A 20 -1.61 -3.34 3.66
C SER A 20 -3.00 -3.78 3.20
N GLY A 21 -4.01 -3.60 4.06
CA GLY A 21 -5.41 -3.90 3.72
C GLY A 21 -5.96 -3.04 2.59
N LEU A 22 -5.65 -1.74 2.58
CA LEU A 22 -6.05 -0.83 1.50
C LEU A 22 -5.43 -1.23 0.16
N ALA A 23 -4.13 -1.54 0.15
CA ALA A 23 -3.44 -2.00 -1.05
C ALA A 23 -4.03 -3.30 -1.61
N GLY A 24 -4.38 -4.25 -0.72
CA GLY A 24 -5.09 -5.48 -1.10
C GLY A 24 -6.45 -5.20 -1.72
N PHE A 25 -7.31 -4.44 -1.00
CA PHE A 25 -8.65 -4.07 -1.44
C PHE A 25 -8.67 -3.39 -2.81
N ILE A 26 -7.77 -2.43 -3.05
CA ILE A 26 -7.69 -1.74 -4.33
C ILE A 26 -7.18 -2.69 -5.42
N GLY A 27 -6.16 -3.51 -5.14
CA GLY A 27 -5.65 -4.49 -6.10
C GLY A 27 -6.74 -5.46 -6.57
N GLU A 28 -7.50 -6.04 -5.64
CA GLU A 28 -8.58 -6.98 -5.96
C GLU A 28 -9.66 -6.34 -6.84
N HIS A 29 -10.08 -5.11 -6.52
CA HIS A 29 -11.09 -4.41 -7.32
C HIS A 29 -10.57 -3.97 -8.69
N LEU A 30 -9.28 -3.64 -8.82
CA LEU A 30 -8.68 -3.36 -10.12
C LEU A 30 -8.69 -4.61 -11.00
N ASP A 31 -8.31 -5.76 -10.46
CA ASP A 31 -8.34 -7.03 -11.19
C ASP A 31 -9.77 -7.41 -11.60
N GLU A 32 -10.76 -7.23 -10.72
CA GLU A 32 -12.18 -7.47 -11.05
C GLU A 32 -12.67 -6.59 -12.22
N ILE A 33 -12.31 -5.31 -12.22
CA ILE A 33 -12.68 -4.38 -13.30
C ILE A 33 -11.96 -4.75 -14.59
N ASP A 34 -10.66 -5.06 -14.54
CA ASP A 34 -9.87 -5.52 -15.69
C ASP A 34 -10.50 -6.76 -16.34
N ASP A 35 -10.84 -7.77 -15.54
CA ASP A 35 -11.50 -8.99 -16.00
C ASP A 35 -12.85 -8.67 -16.65
N ARG A 36 -13.64 -7.80 -16.02
CA ARG A 36 -14.95 -7.38 -16.56
C ARG A 36 -14.80 -6.68 -17.90
N VAL A 37 -13.84 -5.76 -18.03
CA VAL A 37 -13.56 -5.04 -19.28
C VAL A 37 -13.07 -6.00 -20.37
N ALA A 38 -12.22 -6.97 -20.02
CA ALA A 38 -11.73 -7.97 -20.96
C ALA A 38 -12.88 -8.77 -21.60
N THR A 39 -13.96 -9.06 -20.85
CA THR A 39 -15.14 -9.77 -21.39
C THR A 39 -15.89 -9.00 -22.48
N LEU A 40 -15.67 -7.69 -22.60
CA LEU A 40 -16.32 -6.86 -23.62
C LEU A 40 -15.63 -6.97 -25.00
N THR A 41 -14.39 -7.48 -25.03
CA THR A 41 -13.66 -7.71 -26.28
C THR A 41 -14.34 -8.80 -27.12
N GLY A 42 -14.56 -8.55 -28.42
CA GLY A 42 -15.20 -9.51 -29.32
C GLY A 42 -16.73 -9.62 -29.20
N THR A 43 -17.36 -8.79 -28.35
CA THR A 43 -18.82 -8.68 -28.25
C THR A 43 -19.44 -7.77 -29.34
N GLY A 44 -18.61 -7.21 -30.22
CA GLY A 44 -19.00 -6.16 -31.17
C GLY A 44 -18.84 -4.73 -30.62
N TRP A 45 -18.30 -4.57 -29.41
CA TRP A 45 -17.92 -3.28 -28.84
C TRP A 45 -16.58 -2.78 -29.40
N GLU A 46 -16.58 -2.37 -30.67
CA GLU A 46 -15.36 -2.00 -31.43
C GLU A 46 -15.44 -0.57 -31.98
N SER A 47 -16.30 0.27 -31.40
CA SER A 47 -16.49 1.66 -31.83
C SER A 47 -15.32 2.57 -31.42
N VAL A 48 -15.32 3.80 -31.95
CA VAL A 48 -14.39 4.86 -31.52
C VAL A 48 -14.47 5.10 -30.01
N ALA A 49 -15.68 5.02 -29.43
CA ALA A 49 -15.87 5.16 -27.99
C ALA A 49 -15.27 3.98 -27.21
N ALA A 50 -15.39 2.75 -27.74
CA ALA A 50 -14.78 1.56 -27.11
C ALA A 50 -13.25 1.67 -27.07
N ARG A 51 -12.64 2.14 -28.16
CA ARG A 51 -11.19 2.40 -28.20
C ARG A 51 -10.75 3.50 -27.24
N ALA A 52 -11.47 4.62 -27.20
CA ALA A 52 -11.18 5.70 -26.24
C ALA A 52 -11.30 5.24 -24.79
N TYR A 53 -12.31 4.40 -24.49
CA TYR A 53 -12.43 3.77 -23.19
C TYR A 53 -11.25 2.85 -22.88
N ALA A 54 -10.86 1.95 -23.79
CA ALA A 54 -9.73 1.04 -23.58
C ALA A 54 -8.42 1.79 -23.32
N GLU A 55 -8.16 2.88 -24.07
CA GLU A 55 -7.00 3.75 -23.85
C GLU A 55 -7.03 4.41 -22.46
N ALA A 56 -8.17 4.98 -22.07
CA ALA A 56 -8.34 5.61 -20.76
C ALA A 56 -8.25 4.59 -19.61
N HIS A 57 -8.84 3.41 -19.80
CA HIS A 57 -8.81 2.30 -18.85
C HIS A 57 -7.38 1.81 -18.63
N ALA A 58 -6.59 1.62 -19.70
CA ALA A 58 -5.20 1.22 -19.58
C ALA A 58 -4.35 2.24 -18.79
N GLN A 59 -4.57 3.53 -19.01
CA GLN A 59 -3.90 4.58 -18.24
C GLN A 59 -4.32 4.57 -16.77
N TRP A 60 -5.61 4.40 -16.50
CA TRP A 60 -6.15 4.32 -15.16
C TRP A 60 -5.60 3.12 -14.38
N VAL A 61 -5.58 1.93 -14.98
CA VAL A 61 -5.03 0.70 -14.38
C VAL A 61 -3.56 0.87 -14.04
N ALA A 62 -2.78 1.45 -14.95
CA ALA A 62 -1.36 1.70 -14.70
C ALA A 62 -1.14 2.60 -13.47
N GLY A 63 -1.84 3.74 -13.41
CA GLY A 63 -1.74 4.66 -12.26
C GLY A 63 -2.29 4.06 -10.96
N ALA A 64 -3.32 3.23 -11.04
CA ALA A 64 -3.87 2.57 -9.86
C ALA A 64 -2.95 1.48 -9.32
N ARG A 65 -2.26 0.74 -10.20
CA ARG A 65 -1.21 -0.22 -9.79
C ARG A 65 -0.01 0.49 -9.15
N GLU A 66 0.44 1.60 -9.72
CA GLU A 66 1.48 2.45 -9.12
C GLU A 66 1.08 2.94 -7.72
N PHE A 67 -0.16 3.38 -7.55
CA PHE A 67 -0.68 3.79 -6.24
C PHE A 67 -0.65 2.64 -5.22
N VAL A 68 -1.10 1.44 -5.60
CA VAL A 68 -1.08 0.25 -4.74
C VAL A 68 0.35 -0.12 -4.33
N GLU A 69 1.31 -0.06 -5.26
CA GLU A 69 2.73 -0.29 -4.97
C GLU A 69 3.27 0.74 -3.99
N GLY A 70 3.00 2.03 -4.19
CA GLY A 70 3.41 3.09 -3.27
C GLY A 70 2.85 2.90 -1.85
N VAL A 71 1.60 2.44 -1.72
CA VAL A 71 1.01 2.12 -0.40
C VAL A 71 1.72 0.92 0.26
N ARG A 72 2.13 -0.09 -0.51
CA ARG A 72 2.92 -1.22 0.00
C ARG A 72 4.30 -0.77 0.48
N ASP A 73 4.98 0.06 -0.31
CA ASP A 73 6.28 0.64 0.04
C ASP A 73 6.22 1.44 1.34
N MET A 74 5.16 2.25 1.51
CA MET A 74 4.91 2.97 2.77
C MET A 74 4.71 2.00 3.95
N GLY A 75 3.96 0.93 3.75
CA GLY A 75 3.75 -0.12 4.75
C GLY A 75 5.06 -0.80 5.16
N ASP A 76 5.92 -1.14 4.20
CA ASP A 76 7.21 -1.78 4.48
C ASP A 76 8.20 -0.82 5.17
N ALA A 77 8.21 0.46 4.78
CA ALA A 77 8.97 1.48 5.48
C ALA A 77 8.53 1.63 6.95
N ALA A 78 7.22 1.61 7.21
CA ALA A 78 6.67 1.66 8.55
C ALA A 78 7.02 0.40 9.39
N LYS A 79 6.95 -0.81 8.81
CA LYS A 79 7.44 -2.05 9.47
C LYS A 79 8.92 -1.98 9.82
N ALA A 80 9.73 -1.45 8.90
CA ALA A 80 11.17 -1.28 9.12
C ALA A 80 11.44 -0.29 10.26
N ALA A 81 10.69 0.81 10.32
CA ALA A 81 10.77 1.77 11.43
C ALA A 81 10.38 1.13 12.77
N HIS A 82 9.25 0.41 12.82
CA HIS A 82 8.79 -0.32 14.00
C HIS A 82 9.87 -1.27 14.54
N THR A 83 10.47 -2.07 13.65
CA THR A 83 11.54 -3.01 14.00
C THR A 83 12.76 -2.30 14.58
N ARG A 84 13.17 -1.16 14.00
CA ARG A 84 14.31 -0.37 14.47
C ARG A 84 14.05 0.22 15.86
N TYR A 85 12.87 0.78 16.09
CA TYR A 85 12.52 1.36 17.38
C TYR A 85 12.41 0.30 18.47
N THR A 86 11.78 -0.84 18.18
CA THR A 86 11.70 -1.98 19.12
C THR A 86 13.09 -2.44 19.57
N ARG A 87 14.01 -2.64 18.61
CA ARG A 87 15.40 -3.03 18.92
C ARG A 87 16.14 -1.98 19.76
N ALA A 88 15.90 -0.69 19.50
CA ALA A 88 16.49 0.38 20.29
C ALA A 88 16.00 0.36 21.73
N VAL A 89 14.70 0.15 21.95
CA VAL A 89 14.10 -0.02 23.28
C VAL A 89 14.70 -1.22 24.01
N ASP A 90 14.76 -2.39 23.36
CA ASP A 90 15.34 -3.62 23.95
C ASP A 90 16.81 -3.45 24.33
N THR A 91 17.60 -2.81 23.47
CA THR A 91 19.02 -2.57 23.70
C THR A 91 19.22 -1.65 24.90
N ASN A 92 18.46 -0.55 24.96
CA ASN A 92 18.50 0.37 26.08
C ASN A 92 18.09 -0.33 27.39
N TYR A 93 17.02 -1.12 27.37
CA TYR A 93 16.56 -1.88 28.54
C TYR A 93 17.64 -2.83 29.06
N LYS A 94 18.32 -3.57 28.17
CA LYS A 94 19.45 -4.45 28.54
C LYS A 94 20.63 -3.68 29.13
N MET A 95 20.96 -2.51 28.60
CA MET A 95 22.03 -1.66 29.13
C MET A 95 21.70 -1.11 30.52
N PHE A 96 20.44 -0.73 30.77
CA PHE A 96 20.01 -0.17 32.05
C PHE A 96 19.76 -1.22 33.14
N ASN A 97 19.35 -2.45 32.79
CA ASN A 97 19.13 -3.54 33.74
C ASN A 97 20.31 -4.51 33.90
N GLY A 98 21.41 -4.29 33.15
CA GLY A 98 22.59 -5.13 33.12
C GLY A 98 23.86 -4.49 33.70
N GLY A 99 23.72 -3.46 34.54
CA GLY A 99 24.80 -2.83 35.30
C GLY A 99 24.79 -3.21 36.76
#